data_AF-A0A957NRR9-F1
#
_entry.id   AF-A0A957NRR9-F1
#
_cell.length_a   1.000
_cell.length_b   1.000
_cell.length_c   1.000
_cell.angle_alpha   90.00
_cell.angle_beta   90.00
_cell.angle_gamma   90.00
#
_symmetry.space_group_name_H-M   'P 1'
#
loop_
_entity.id
_entity.type
_entity.pdbx_description
1 polymer ?
#
loop_
_entity_poly.entity_id
_entity_poly.type
_entity_poly.pdbx_seq_one_letter_code
_entity_poly.pdbx_strand_id
1 'polypeptide(L)'
;GPYAGIGINVYLRQAQYPDLQVGDRVRLRGVLKSFRGEMELQLYEPTSIQRVGTHTPLLPLPVTGAEIGESLEGRLVSFRGRVSGWQGDSIYLSDPANPDAEAVRVTVRSSTGWRRPYVKRGEEWQVTGIVSQFAAEAPWNGGYRVLVRYEADLSRLQATENQLNRSAP
;
A
#
# COMPACT_ATOMS: atom_id res chain seq x y z
N GLY A 1 17.64 -1.40 -19.33
CA GLY A 1 17.83 -2.64 -18.54
C GLY A 1 16.51 -3.05 -17.94
N PRO A 2 16.27 -4.34 -17.65
CA PRO A 2 14.94 -4.90 -17.36
C PRO A 2 14.38 -4.54 -15.96
N TYR A 3 14.83 -3.44 -15.36
CA TYR A 3 14.44 -3.01 -14.02
C TYR A 3 13.53 -1.79 -14.13
N ALA A 4 12.37 -1.96 -14.77
CA ALA A 4 11.30 -0.98 -14.72
C ALA A 4 10.47 -1.27 -13.46
N GLY A 5 10.88 -0.68 -12.34
CA GLY A 5 10.10 -0.67 -11.10
C GLY A 5 10.47 0.60 -10.36
N ILE A 6 9.54 1.55 -10.30
CA ILE A 6 9.75 2.84 -9.63
C ILE A 6 9.73 2.72 -8.10
N GLY A 7 9.37 1.55 -7.56
CA GLY A 7 9.47 1.19 -6.15
C GLY A 7 10.59 0.19 -5.85
N ILE A 8 11.32 0.40 -4.76
CA ILE A 8 12.30 -0.56 -4.22
C ILE A 8 12.00 -0.79 -2.75
N ASN A 9 11.76 -2.03 -2.37
CA ASN A 9 11.62 -2.41 -0.96
C ASN A 9 13.00 -2.44 -0.29
N VAL A 10 13.16 -1.73 0.81
CA VAL A 10 14.43 -1.67 1.54
C VAL A 10 14.36 -2.59 2.76
N TYR A 11 15.26 -3.58 2.82
CA TYR A 11 15.33 -4.55 3.91
C TYR A 11 16.66 -4.47 4.64
N LEU A 12 16.65 -4.03 5.90
CA LEU A 12 17.80 -4.18 6.78
C LEU A 12 17.80 -5.56 7.42
N ARG A 13 18.79 -6.37 7.05
CA ARG A 13 18.99 -7.72 7.57
C ARG A 13 19.82 -7.63 8.86
N GLN A 14 19.48 -8.46 9.84
CA GLN A 14 20.30 -8.70 11.04
C GLN A 14 20.56 -7.48 11.93
N ALA A 15 19.81 -6.39 11.74
CA ALA A 15 19.92 -5.19 12.56
C ALA A 15 18.57 -4.45 12.63
N GLN A 16 18.48 -3.49 13.54
CA GLN A 16 17.35 -2.57 13.65
C GLN A 16 17.60 -1.34 12.78
N TYR A 17 16.53 -0.82 12.17
CA TYR A 17 16.62 0.45 11.45
C TYR A 17 17.01 1.56 12.44
N PRO A 18 17.80 2.55 12.00
CA PRO A 18 17.95 3.78 12.78
C PRO A 18 16.58 4.47 12.91
N ASP A 19 16.47 5.40 13.85
CA ASP A 19 15.27 6.23 13.98
C ASP A 19 15.11 7.09 12.72
N LEU A 20 14.14 6.73 11.87
CA LEU A 20 13.84 7.37 10.60
C LEU A 20 12.44 7.97 10.66
N GLN A 21 12.32 9.21 10.21
CA GLN A 21 11.06 9.91 10.15
C GLN A 21 10.57 10.01 8.70
N VAL A 22 9.25 10.03 8.52
CA VAL A 22 8.66 10.27 7.19
C VAL A 22 9.16 11.62 6.67
N GLY A 23 9.66 11.64 5.44
CA GLY A 23 10.30 12.80 4.84
C GLY A 23 11.82 12.80 4.94
N ASP A 24 12.43 11.91 5.74
CA ASP A 24 13.88 11.76 5.75
C ASP A 24 14.41 11.34 4.37
N ARG A 25 15.43 12.07 3.92
CA ARG A 25 16.22 11.71 2.76
C ARG A 25 17.42 10.90 3.23
N VAL A 26 17.51 9.67 2.75
CA VAL A 26 18.59 8.74 3.12
C VAL A 26 19.43 8.36 1.90
N ARG A 27 20.72 8.14 2.13
CA ARG A 27 21.62 7.44 1.23
C ARG A 27 21.73 5.99 1.73
N LEU A 28 21.50 5.05 0.82
CA LEU A 28 21.49 3.63 1.12
C LEU A 28 22.61 2.91 0.36
N ARG A 29 23.26 1.92 1.00
CA ARG A 29 24.22 1.03 0.35
C ARG A 29 23.89 -0.43 0.65
N GLY A 30 23.61 -1.20 -0.40
CA GLY A 30 23.22 -2.60 -0.28
C GLY A 30 23.33 -3.38 -1.57
N VAL A 31 22.71 -4.56 -1.58
CA VAL A 31 22.65 -5.47 -2.74
C VAL A 31 21.23 -5.48 -3.29
N LEU A 32 21.09 -5.25 -4.59
CA LEU A 32 19.81 -5.38 -5.28
C LEU A 32 19.47 -6.86 -5.48
N LYS A 33 18.22 -7.22 -5.21
CA LYS A 33 17.62 -8.53 -5.49
C LYS A 33 16.21 -8.36 -6.04
N SER A 34 15.66 -9.41 -6.62
CA SER A 34 14.22 -9.49 -6.90
C SER A 34 13.62 -10.64 -6.10
N PHE A 35 12.45 -10.42 -5.52
CA PHE A 35 11.69 -11.43 -4.80
C PHE A 35 10.21 -11.28 -5.14
N ARG A 36 9.62 -12.29 -5.78
CA ARG A 36 8.18 -12.30 -6.19
C ARG A 36 7.75 -11.07 -7.01
N GLY A 37 8.61 -10.64 -7.95
CA GLY A 37 8.40 -9.45 -8.77
C GLY A 37 8.84 -8.15 -8.12
N GLU A 38 8.94 -8.07 -6.78
CA GLU A 38 9.38 -6.85 -6.11
C GLU A 38 10.91 -6.68 -6.22
N MET A 39 11.36 -5.48 -6.58
CA MET A 39 12.77 -5.10 -6.44
C MET A 39 13.07 -4.82 -4.97
N GLU A 40 14.15 -5.43 -4.46
CA GLU A 40 14.60 -5.27 -3.07
C GLU A 40 16.02 -4.72 -3.01
N LEU A 41 16.27 -3.78 -2.10
CA LEU A 41 17.60 -3.40 -1.67
C LEU A 41 17.87 -4.00 -0.29
N GLN A 42 18.75 -5.00 -0.24
CA GLN A 42 19.14 -5.67 1.00
C GLN A 42 20.37 -4.99 1.61
N LEU A 43 20.19 -4.51 2.85
CA LEU A 43 21.20 -3.88 3.68
C LEU A 43 21.62 -4.85 4.79
N TYR A 44 22.86 -4.79 5.25
CA TYR A 44 23.40 -5.74 6.24
C TYR A 44 23.84 -5.09 7.55
N GLU A 45 24.10 -3.77 7.54
CA GLU A 45 24.58 -3.02 8.69
C GLU A 45 23.79 -1.71 8.82
N PRO A 46 23.56 -1.17 10.04
CA PRO A 46 22.91 0.13 10.21
C PRO A 46 23.63 1.28 9.51
N THR A 47 24.97 1.21 9.42
CA THR A 47 25.84 2.18 8.74
C THR A 47 25.58 2.26 7.23
N SER A 48 24.89 1.26 6.65
CA SER A 48 24.40 1.29 5.27
C SER A 48 23.27 2.31 5.05
N ILE A 49 22.69 2.85 6.13
CA ILE A 49 21.64 3.87 6.09
C ILE A 49 22.23 5.17 6.63
N GLN A 50 22.42 6.14 5.75
CA GLN A 50 22.92 7.47 6.12
C GLN A 50 21.83 8.50 5.87
N ARG A 51 21.32 9.15 6.91
CA ARG A 51 20.45 10.32 6.75
C ARG A 51 21.26 11.47 6.17
N VAL A 52 20.83 11.99 5.03
CA VAL A 52 21.50 13.08 4.30
C VAL A 52 20.65 14.35 4.24
N GLY A 53 19.47 14.34 4.84
CA GLY A 53 18.60 15.51 4.97
C GLY A 53 17.15 15.13 5.26
N THR A 54 16.28 16.13 5.11
CA THR A 54 14.84 16.03 5.29
C THR A 54 14.14 16.73 4.13
N HIS A 55 13.03 16.18 3.68
CA HIS A 55 12.08 16.81 2.76
C HIS A 55 10.68 16.83 3.39
N THR A 56 9.79 17.62 2.81
CA THR A 56 8.37 17.54 3.12
C THR A 56 7.85 16.13 2.82
N PRO A 57 7.12 15.49 3.75
CA PRO A 57 6.44 14.23 3.49
C PRO A 57 5.61 14.27 2.20
N LEU A 58 5.62 13.17 1.46
CA LEU A 58 4.81 13.05 0.26
C LEU A 58 3.32 13.07 0.64
N LEU A 59 2.56 13.89 -0.06
CA LEU A 59 1.10 13.78 -0.05
C LEU A 59 0.68 12.57 -0.90
N PRO A 60 -0.33 11.81 -0.49
CA PRO A 60 -0.81 10.69 -1.29
C PRO A 60 -1.47 11.20 -2.58
N LEU A 61 -1.22 10.50 -3.69
CA LEU A 61 -1.86 10.77 -4.97
C LEU A 61 -3.30 10.21 -4.95
N PRO A 62 -4.35 11.04 -5.14
CA PRO A 62 -5.72 10.54 -5.27
C PRO A 62 -5.89 9.74 -6.55
N VAL A 63 -6.42 8.53 -6.44
CA VAL A 63 -6.67 7.61 -7.57
C VAL A 63 -7.97 6.81 -7.33
N THR A 64 -8.46 6.11 -8.35
CA THR A 64 -9.49 5.07 -8.21
C THR A 64 -8.86 3.69 -8.02
N GLY A 65 -9.66 2.71 -7.61
CA GLY A 65 -9.18 1.33 -7.45
C GLY A 65 -8.71 0.73 -8.77
N ALA A 66 -9.41 1.04 -9.88
CA ALA A 66 -9.07 0.57 -11.22
C ALA A 66 -7.75 1.13 -11.76
N GLU A 67 -7.23 2.24 -11.22
CA GLU A 67 -5.95 2.82 -11.62
C GLU A 67 -4.74 2.13 -10.97
N ILE A 68 -4.96 1.28 -9.96
CA ILE A 68 -3.89 0.58 -9.25
C ILE A 68 -3.22 -0.44 -10.18
N GLY A 69 -1.96 -0.18 -10.50
CA GLY A 69 -1.16 -1.00 -11.40
C GLY A 69 0.30 -0.59 -11.49
N GLU A 70 1.00 -1.08 -12.51
CA GLU A 70 2.44 -0.89 -12.74
C GLU A 70 2.86 0.59 -12.76
N SER A 71 2.07 1.42 -13.43
CA SER A 71 2.32 2.87 -13.56
C SER A 71 2.36 3.61 -12.22
N LEU A 72 1.78 3.02 -11.17
CA LEU A 72 1.72 3.56 -9.82
C LEU A 72 2.66 2.85 -8.84
N GLU A 73 3.45 1.86 -9.27
CA GLU A 73 4.33 1.11 -8.36
C GLU A 73 5.24 2.05 -7.53
N GLY A 74 5.40 1.76 -6.24
CA GLY A 74 6.19 2.59 -5.32
C GLY A 74 5.58 3.95 -4.98
N ARG A 75 4.44 4.34 -5.56
CA ARG A 75 3.77 5.60 -5.25
C ARG A 75 2.91 5.47 -4.00
N LEU A 76 2.90 6.53 -3.20
CA LEU A 76 1.92 6.72 -2.13
C LEU A 76 0.61 7.21 -2.76
N VAL A 77 -0.46 6.42 -2.63
CA VAL A 77 -1.77 6.69 -3.23
C VAL A 77 -2.86 6.79 -2.15
N SER A 78 -3.99 7.40 -2.50
CA SER A 78 -5.22 7.35 -1.71
C SER A 78 -6.42 7.07 -2.59
N PHE A 79 -7.27 6.13 -2.20
CA PHE A 79 -8.45 5.72 -2.97
C PHE A 79 -9.58 5.24 -2.05
N ARG A 80 -10.80 5.18 -2.61
CA ARG A 80 -11.97 4.60 -1.94
C ARG A 80 -12.28 3.23 -2.52
N GLY A 81 -12.73 2.33 -1.67
CA GLY A 81 -13.08 0.98 -2.08
C GLY A 81 -14.19 0.38 -1.24
N ARG A 82 -14.94 -0.54 -1.83
CA ARG A 82 -15.98 -1.30 -1.13
C ARG A 82 -15.48 -2.71 -0.82
N VAL A 83 -15.65 -3.16 0.41
CA VAL A 83 -15.18 -4.48 0.85
C VAL A 83 -15.88 -5.59 0.07
N SER A 84 -15.10 -6.30 -0.75
CA SER A 84 -15.51 -7.45 -1.55
C SER A 84 -14.96 -8.76 -1.00
N GLY A 85 -14.05 -8.73 -0.02
CA GLY A 85 -13.52 -9.92 0.64
C GLY A 85 -12.35 -9.62 1.57
N TRP A 86 -11.78 -10.66 2.16
CA TRP A 86 -10.58 -10.58 2.99
C TRP A 86 -9.89 -11.94 3.04
N GLN A 87 -8.56 -11.93 3.19
CA GLN A 87 -7.76 -13.14 3.40
C GLN A 87 -6.54 -12.80 4.24
N GLY A 88 -6.39 -13.45 5.39
CA GLY A 88 -5.27 -13.21 6.32
C GLY A 88 -5.15 -11.75 6.72
N ASP A 89 -4.04 -11.14 6.33
CA ASP A 89 -3.68 -9.75 6.60
C ASP A 89 -4.20 -8.74 5.56
N SER A 90 -4.97 -9.23 4.58
CA SER A 90 -5.40 -8.46 3.42
C SER A 90 -6.94 -8.26 3.37
N ILE A 91 -7.36 -7.08 2.91
CA ILE A 91 -8.74 -6.74 2.53
C ILE A 91 -8.78 -6.65 0.99
N TYR A 92 -9.84 -7.14 0.37
CA TYR A 92 -10.10 -6.93 -1.05
C TYR A 92 -11.16 -5.85 -1.20
N LEU A 93 -10.85 -4.83 -1.99
CA LEU A 93 -11.72 -3.67 -2.21
C LEU A 93 -12.06 -3.54 -3.69
N SER A 94 -13.34 -3.65 -4.05
CA SER A 94 -13.81 -3.33 -5.39
C SER A 94 -13.90 -1.81 -5.58
N ASP A 95 -13.62 -1.34 -6.80
CA ASP A 95 -13.83 0.07 -7.15
C ASP A 95 -15.35 0.37 -7.19
N PRO A 96 -15.87 1.33 -6.41
CA PRO A 96 -17.29 1.67 -6.44
C PRO A 96 -17.78 2.19 -7.79
N ALA A 97 -16.89 2.81 -8.59
CA ALA A 97 -17.20 3.32 -9.92
C ALA A 97 -17.05 2.25 -11.02
N ASN A 98 -16.30 1.18 -10.74
CA ASN A 98 -16.13 0.06 -11.65
C ASN A 98 -16.16 -1.29 -10.88
N PRO A 99 -17.36 -1.76 -10.46
CA PRO A 99 -17.48 -2.93 -9.60
C PRO A 99 -17.02 -4.25 -10.23
N ASP A 100 -16.95 -4.32 -11.55
CA ASP A 100 -16.53 -5.50 -12.31
C ASP A 100 -15.00 -5.58 -12.49
N ALA A 101 -14.26 -4.51 -12.16
CA ALA A 101 -12.81 -4.52 -12.15
C ALA A 101 -12.26 -5.44 -11.04
N GLU A 102 -11.04 -5.94 -11.23
CA GLU A 102 -10.35 -6.72 -10.21
C GLU A 102 -10.25 -5.93 -8.90
N ALA A 103 -10.62 -6.57 -7.78
CA ALA A 103 -10.58 -5.93 -6.48
C ALA A 103 -9.13 -5.68 -6.05
N VAL A 104 -8.85 -4.46 -5.58
CA VAL A 104 -7.54 -4.07 -5.07
C VAL A 104 -7.27 -4.82 -3.77
N ARG A 105 -6.15 -5.54 -3.71
CA ARG A 105 -5.65 -6.16 -2.49
C ARG A 105 -4.95 -5.11 -1.61
N VAL A 106 -5.51 -4.84 -0.43
CA VAL A 106 -4.93 -3.92 0.56
C VAL A 106 -4.38 -4.73 1.73
N THR A 107 -3.08 -4.64 1.99
CA THR A 107 -2.37 -5.52 2.92
C THR A 107 -1.77 -4.76 4.11
N VAL A 108 -2.05 -5.23 5.32
CA VAL A 108 -1.39 -4.79 6.56
C VAL A 108 -0.22 -5.75 6.86
N ARG A 109 1.02 -5.34 6.57
CA ARG A 109 2.16 -6.24 6.82
C ARG A 109 2.34 -6.48 8.31
N SER A 110 2.63 -7.72 8.71
CA SER A 110 2.93 -8.06 10.11
C SER A 110 4.08 -7.23 10.72
N SER A 111 5.00 -6.73 9.89
CA SER A 111 6.11 -5.86 10.30
C SER A 111 5.68 -4.46 10.75
N THR A 112 4.43 -4.03 10.55
CA THR A 112 3.95 -2.71 11.00
C THR A 112 3.60 -2.67 12.48
N GLY A 113 3.55 -3.83 13.16
CA GLY A 113 3.20 -3.92 14.58
C GLY A 113 1.70 -3.80 14.88
N TRP A 114 0.86 -3.63 13.86
CA TRP A 114 -0.61 -3.58 14.00
C TRP A 114 -1.29 -4.58 13.06
N ARG A 115 -2.58 -4.83 13.27
CA ARG A 115 -3.35 -5.84 12.53
C ARG A 115 -4.49 -5.21 11.75
N ARG A 116 -4.79 -5.77 10.58
CA ARG A 116 -5.97 -5.45 9.78
C ARG A 116 -7.24 -5.38 10.66
N PRO A 117 -8.03 -4.30 10.58
CA PRO A 117 -9.26 -4.18 11.36
C PRO A 117 -10.29 -5.22 10.91
N TYR A 118 -11.28 -5.50 11.76
CA TYR A 118 -12.44 -6.25 11.31
C TYR A 118 -13.21 -5.45 10.26
N VAL A 119 -13.69 -6.12 9.21
CA VAL A 119 -14.46 -5.51 8.12
C VAL A 119 -15.66 -6.38 7.77
N LYS A 120 -16.70 -5.77 7.20
CA LYS A 120 -17.87 -6.47 6.66
C LYS A 120 -17.97 -6.21 5.17
N ARG A 121 -18.48 -7.21 4.43
CA ARG A 121 -18.80 -7.04 2.99
C ARG A 121 -19.72 -5.84 2.81
N GLY A 122 -19.46 -5.04 1.77
CA GLY A 122 -20.24 -3.86 1.44
C GLY A 122 -19.86 -2.58 2.19
N GLU A 123 -19.03 -2.65 3.23
CA GLU A 123 -18.50 -1.43 3.87
C GLU A 123 -17.61 -0.65 2.89
N GLU A 124 -17.71 0.67 2.93
CA GLU A 124 -16.82 1.56 2.18
C GLU A 124 -15.69 2.05 3.06
N TRP A 125 -14.49 2.07 2.50
CA TRP A 125 -13.26 2.44 3.19
C TRP A 125 -12.45 3.39 2.33
N GLN A 126 -11.88 4.42 2.96
CA GLN A 126 -10.79 5.22 2.43
C GLN A 126 -9.48 4.54 2.80
N VAL A 127 -8.61 4.38 1.81
CA VAL A 127 -7.30 3.74 1.93
C VAL A 127 -6.21 4.72 1.52
N THR A 128 -5.10 4.74 2.26
CA THR A 128 -3.86 5.39 1.86
C THR A 128 -2.73 4.37 1.95
N GLY A 129 -1.88 4.24 0.94
CA GLY A 129 -0.79 3.27 1.01
C GLY A 129 0.13 3.27 -0.19
N ILE A 130 1.13 2.40 -0.17
CA ILE A 130 2.14 2.30 -1.20
C ILE A 130 1.77 1.17 -2.15
N VAL A 131 1.68 1.46 -3.45
CA VAL A 131 1.45 0.41 -4.46
C VAL A 131 2.71 -0.46 -4.57
N SER A 132 2.53 -1.77 -4.55
CA SER A 132 3.61 -2.75 -4.70
C SER A 132 3.15 -3.92 -5.55
N GLN A 133 4.07 -4.54 -6.28
CA GLN A 133 3.78 -5.78 -6.98
C GLN A 133 3.79 -6.98 -6.02
N PHE A 134 2.90 -7.94 -6.24
CA PHE A 134 2.81 -9.22 -5.54
C PHE A 134 2.23 -10.27 -6.47
N ALA A 135 3.02 -10.71 -7.45
CA ALA A 135 2.67 -11.82 -8.33
C ALA A 135 3.30 -13.12 -7.80
N ALA A 136 2.59 -14.25 -7.95
CA ALA A 136 3.01 -15.54 -7.40
C ALA A 136 3.96 -16.31 -8.35
N GLU A 137 3.77 -16.19 -9.66
CA GLU A 137 4.53 -16.92 -10.69
C GLU A 137 4.64 -16.09 -11.98
N ALA A 138 5.62 -16.42 -12.82
CA ALA A 138 5.83 -15.76 -14.10
C ALA A 138 4.74 -16.14 -15.12
N PRO A 139 4.37 -15.24 -16.08
CA PRO A 139 4.88 -13.88 -16.25
C PRO A 139 4.37 -12.92 -15.15
N TRP A 140 5.24 -11.99 -14.72
CA TRP A 140 4.95 -11.00 -13.66
C TRP A 140 4.08 -9.85 -14.19
N ASN A 141 3.04 -10.15 -14.96
CA ASN A 141 2.11 -9.18 -15.52
C ASN A 141 0.82 -9.16 -14.69
N GLY A 142 0.89 -8.54 -13.51
CA GLY A 142 -0.25 -8.35 -12.62
C GLY A 142 0.07 -8.53 -11.15
N GLY A 143 -1.00 -8.70 -10.36
CA GLY A 143 -0.91 -8.94 -8.91
C GLY A 143 -0.45 -7.71 -8.16
N TYR A 144 -1.12 -6.56 -8.30
CA TYR A 144 -0.79 -5.37 -7.51
C TYR A 144 -1.49 -5.38 -6.15
N ARG A 145 -0.83 -4.83 -5.16
CA ARG A 145 -1.38 -4.59 -3.83
C ARG A 145 -1.07 -3.18 -3.36
N VAL A 146 -1.81 -2.73 -2.36
CA VAL A 146 -1.52 -1.51 -1.62
C VAL A 146 -1.09 -1.88 -0.21
N LEU A 147 0.11 -1.47 0.16
CA LEU A 147 0.70 -1.64 1.48
C LEU A 147 0.35 -0.43 2.34
N VAL A 148 -0.50 -0.64 3.35
CA VAL A 148 -0.82 0.41 4.32
C VAL A 148 0.27 0.49 5.39
N ARG A 149 0.54 1.69 5.88
CA ARG A 149 1.67 1.97 6.79
C ARG A 149 1.19 2.03 8.24
N TYR A 150 0.08 2.73 8.47
CA TYR A 150 -0.46 3.03 9.81
C TYR A 150 -1.93 2.62 9.93
N GLU A 151 -2.46 2.51 11.14
CA GLU A 151 -3.90 2.25 11.33
C GLU A 151 -4.77 3.32 10.64
N ALA A 152 -4.35 4.58 10.72
CA ALA A 152 -5.05 5.72 10.10
C ALA A 152 -5.07 5.68 8.55
N ASP A 153 -4.21 4.85 7.92
CA ASP A 153 -4.25 4.64 6.48
C ASP A 153 -5.50 3.83 6.05
N LEU A 154 -6.26 3.25 6.98
CA LEU A 154 -7.56 2.61 6.75
C LEU A 154 -8.65 3.32 7.56
N SER A 155 -9.58 3.97 6.87
CA SER A 155 -10.71 4.65 7.52
C SER A 155 -12.04 4.21 6.92
N ARG A 156 -12.93 3.67 7.75
CA ARG A 156 -14.29 3.32 7.32
C ARG A 156 -15.07 4.58 7.04
N LEU A 157 -15.65 4.68 5.85
CA LEU A 157 -16.59 5.73 5.51
C LEU A 157 -17.96 5.35 6.08
N GLN A 158 -18.51 6.23 6.91
CA GLN A 158 -19.88 6.08 7.37
C GLN A 158 -20.82 6.47 6.22
N ALA A 159 -21.85 5.67 5.99
CA ALA A 159 -22.95 6.11 5.14
C ALA A 159 -23.59 7.32 5.82
N THR A 160 -23.65 8.46 5.13
CA THR A 160 -24.38 9.61 5.64
C THR A 160 -25.86 9.22 5.76
N GLU A 161 -26.37 9.04 6.97
CA GLU A 161 -27.80 8.98 7.27
C GLU A 161 -28.43 10.34 6.93
N ASN A 162 -28.68 10.61 5.66
CA ASN A 162 -29.41 11.82 5.25
C ASN A 162 -30.10 11.60 3.90
N GLN A 163 -30.99 10.60 3.82
CA GLN A 163 -32.01 10.52 2.76
C GLN A 163 -33.15 9.50 3.01
N LEU A 164 -33.50 9.18 4.26
CA LEU A 164 -34.67 8.32 4.57
C LEU A 164 -35.80 9.03 5.35
N ASN A 165 -35.65 10.30 5.75
CA ASN A 165 -36.67 11.07 6.48
C ASN A 165 -37.38 12.16 5.66
N ARG A 166 -37.40 12.09 4.31
CA ARG A 166 -38.15 13.04 3.46
C ARG A 166 -39.24 12.43 2.58
N SER A 167 -39.71 11.24 2.93
CA SER A 167 -40.86 10.63 2.28
C SER A 167 -41.56 9.67 3.23
N ALA A 168 -42.08 10.22 4.33
CA ALA A 168 -43.27 9.66 4.96
C ALA A 168 -44.41 10.67 4.67
N PRO A 169 -45.49 10.25 3.98
CA PRO A 169 -46.69 11.07 3.79
C PRO A 169 -47.42 11.32 5.11
#